data_AF-A0ABC8K9G3-F1
#
_entry.id   AF-A0ABC8K9G3-F1
#
_cell.length_a   1.000
_cell.length_b   1.000
_cell.length_c   1.000
_cell.angle_alpha   90.00
_cell.angle_beta   90.00
_cell.angle_gamma   90.00
#
_symmetry.space_group_name_H-M   'P 1'
#
loop_
_entity.id
_entity.type
_entity.pdbx_description
1 polymer ?
#
loop_
_entity_poly.entity_id
_entity_poly.type
_entity_poly.pdbx_seq_one_letter_code
_entity_poly.pdbx_strand_id
1 'polypeptide(L)'
;MRSACLEGKFHVATNNNKVVCYKRKWDMANTEMSCFWFEDSYCVIENVLYSFEDGTSGWHDTEVNMWKVLEGGLPNLFVSVRFADYGGKMVVPWDQNKFYHVEKMMIWCAVFVLKRPKSGQVGE
;
A
#
# COMPACT_ATOMS: atom_id res chain seq x y z
N MET A 1 14.93 -1.06 -1.46
CA MET A 1 14.34 -1.06 -2.82
C MET A 1 13.05 -1.83 -2.76
N ARG A 2 11.98 -1.31 -3.39
CA ARG A 2 10.63 -1.86 -3.34
C ARG A 2 10.05 -1.91 -4.75
N SER A 3 9.09 -2.79 -5.00
CA SER A 3 8.50 -2.95 -6.33
C SER A 3 7.03 -3.37 -6.25
N ALA A 4 6.27 -3.07 -7.32
CA ALA A 4 4.93 -3.59 -7.52
C ALA A 4 4.50 -3.47 -8.98
N CYS A 5 3.43 -4.19 -9.31
CA CYS A 5 2.75 -4.06 -10.60
C CYS A 5 1.53 -3.14 -10.43
N LEU A 6 1.45 -2.07 -11.22
CA LEU A 6 0.34 -1.12 -11.20
C LEU A 6 0.03 -0.71 -12.64
N GLU A 7 -1.24 -0.71 -13.03
CA GLU A 7 -1.68 -0.39 -14.41
C GLU A 7 -0.95 -1.20 -15.51
N GLY A 8 -0.61 -2.46 -15.22
CA GLY A 8 0.14 -3.31 -16.15
C GLY A 8 1.61 -2.91 -16.37
N LYS A 9 2.16 -2.01 -15.54
CA LYS A 9 3.57 -1.61 -15.54
C LYS A 9 4.25 -2.10 -14.26
N PHE A 10 5.51 -2.53 -14.38
CA PHE A 10 6.34 -2.91 -13.23
C PHE A 10 7.09 -1.68 -12.71
N HIS A 11 6.80 -1.27 -11.48
CA HIS A 11 7.38 -0.11 -10.83
C HIS A 11 8.45 -0.53 -9.82
N VAL A 12 9.53 0.23 -9.74
CA VAL A 12 10.62 0.03 -8.78
C VAL A 12 10.95 1.35 -8.09
N ALA A 13 10.81 1.38 -6.78
CA ALA A 13 11.24 2.46 -5.92
C ALA A 13 12.65 2.19 -5.40
N THR A 14 13.58 3.07 -5.76
CA THR A 14 15.00 3.01 -5.38
C THR A 14 15.23 3.64 -4.02
N ASN A 15 16.36 3.34 -3.37
CA ASN A 15 16.71 3.94 -2.07
C ASN A 15 16.99 5.45 -2.13
N ASN A 16 17.09 6.04 -3.33
CA ASN A 16 17.35 7.47 -3.54
C ASN A 16 16.06 8.25 -3.85
N ASN A 17 14.92 7.75 -3.37
CA ASN A 17 13.60 8.32 -3.57
C ASN A 17 13.16 8.51 -5.03
N LYS A 18 13.70 7.70 -5.96
CA LYS A 18 13.28 7.69 -7.37
C LYS A 18 12.45 6.46 -7.66
N VAL A 19 11.34 6.64 -8.38
CA VAL A 19 10.54 5.54 -8.92
C VAL A 19 10.74 5.46 -10.43
N VAL A 20 10.99 4.25 -10.92
CA VAL A 20 11.07 3.93 -12.35
C VAL A 20 9.99 2.93 -12.70
N CYS A 21 9.47 2.97 -13.92
CA CYS A 21 8.54 1.98 -14.42
C CYS A 21 9.09 1.30 -15.68
N TYR A 22 8.74 0.02 -15.85
CA TYR A 22 9.10 -0.76 -17.03
C TYR A 22 7.87 -0.96 -17.91
N LYS A 23 7.98 -0.48 -19.16
CA LYS A 23 6.95 -0.62 -20.22
C LYS A 23 7.57 -1.04 -21.56
N ARG A 24 8.48 -2.03 -21.55
CA ARG A 24 9.45 -2.45 -22.61
C ARG A 24 10.84 -1.82 -22.51
N LYS A 25 10.93 -0.61 -21.95
CA LYS A 25 12.15 0.07 -21.51
C LYS A 25 11.92 0.68 -20.13
N TRP A 26 13.00 0.99 -19.41
CA TRP A 26 12.96 1.72 -18.16
C TRP A 26 12.69 3.20 -18.43
N ASP A 27 11.76 3.78 -17.69
CA ASP A 27 11.41 5.20 -17.73
C ASP A 27 11.18 5.74 -16.30
N MET A 28 11.34 7.05 -16.08
CA MET A 28 11.02 7.65 -14.78
C MET A 28 9.50 7.64 -14.59
N ALA A 29 9.06 7.11 -13.45
CA ALA A 29 7.66 7.18 -13.06
C ALA A 29 7.35 8.56 -12.46
N ASN A 30 6.08 8.94 -12.47
CA ASN A 30 5.62 10.21 -11.91
C ASN A 30 6.01 10.34 -10.43
N THR A 31 6.51 11.51 -10.02
CA THR A 31 7.15 11.72 -8.71
C THR A 31 6.19 11.70 -7.53
N GLU A 32 4.93 12.10 -7.70
CA GLU A 32 3.97 12.14 -6.57
C GLU A 32 3.52 10.75 -6.12
N MET A 33 3.56 9.77 -7.01
CA MET A 33 3.29 8.38 -6.66
C MET A 33 4.35 7.84 -5.71
N SER A 34 5.57 8.39 -5.73
CA SER A 34 6.75 7.86 -5.02
C SER A 34 6.70 7.98 -3.50
N CYS A 35 6.05 9.01 -2.95
CA CYS A 35 6.24 9.43 -1.56
C CYS A 35 6.00 8.32 -0.52
N PHE A 36 5.11 7.35 -0.81
CA PHE A 36 4.76 6.26 0.12
C PHE A 36 5.29 4.88 -0.29
N TRP A 37 5.99 4.75 -1.43
CA TRP A 37 6.75 3.53 -1.72
C TRP A 37 7.96 3.39 -0.81
N PHE A 38 8.25 4.39 0.04
CA PHE A 38 9.39 4.40 0.93
C PHE A 38 9.12 3.79 2.31
N GLU A 39 7.93 3.24 2.51
CA GLU A 39 7.59 2.44 3.69
C GLU A 39 7.32 0.97 3.32
N ASP A 40 7.46 0.04 4.27
CA ASP A 40 7.16 -1.40 4.05
C ASP A 40 5.64 -1.70 4.10
N SER A 41 4.84 -0.64 4.27
CA SER A 41 3.41 -0.67 4.56
C SER A 41 2.57 -0.29 3.35
N TYR A 42 2.74 -0.98 2.21
CA TYR A 42 1.91 -0.78 1.01
C TYR A 42 1.46 -2.10 0.37
N CYS A 43 0.38 -2.06 -0.42
CA CYS A 43 -0.01 -3.14 -1.33
C CYS A 43 -0.71 -2.60 -2.57
N VAL A 44 -0.77 -3.42 -3.62
CA VAL A 44 -1.61 -3.16 -4.79
C VAL A 44 -2.71 -4.20 -4.84
N ILE A 45 -3.97 -3.76 -4.87
CA ILE A 45 -5.16 -4.62 -4.96
C ILE A 45 -6.01 -4.09 -6.10
N GLU A 46 -6.37 -4.93 -7.06
CA GLU A 46 -7.19 -4.56 -8.22
C GLU A 46 -6.71 -3.28 -8.97
N ASN A 47 -5.39 -3.13 -9.14
CA ASN A 47 -4.72 -1.95 -9.71
C ASN A 47 -4.87 -0.64 -8.92
N VAL A 48 -5.22 -0.70 -7.63
CA VAL A 48 -5.20 0.44 -6.73
C VAL A 48 -4.05 0.26 -5.74
N LEU A 49 -3.19 1.28 -5.62
CA LEU A 49 -2.10 1.31 -4.64
C LEU A 49 -2.64 1.83 -3.30
N TYR A 50 -2.46 1.05 -2.25
CA TYR A 50 -2.79 1.39 -0.86
C TYR A 50 -1.53 1.53 -0.03
N SER A 51 -1.52 2.47 0.90
CA SER A 51 -0.44 2.66 1.87
C SER A 51 -0.98 2.97 3.27
N PHE A 52 -0.12 2.81 4.28
CA PHE A 52 -0.39 3.21 5.65
C PHE A 52 0.86 3.84 6.26
N GLU A 53 0.72 5.08 6.70
CA GLU A 53 1.77 5.85 7.39
C GLU A 53 1.13 6.47 8.66
N ASP A 54 1.82 6.39 9.80
CA ASP A 54 1.44 7.07 11.04
C ASP A 54 -0.03 6.93 11.48
N GLY A 55 -0.60 5.73 11.36
CA GLY A 55 -1.99 5.49 11.76
C GLY A 55 -3.03 5.84 10.68
N THR A 56 -2.59 6.37 9.53
CA THR A 56 -3.44 6.83 8.44
C THR A 56 -3.31 5.91 7.24
N SER A 57 -4.40 5.25 6.86
CA SER A 57 -4.49 4.49 5.61
C SER A 57 -4.98 5.38 4.46
N GLY A 58 -4.37 5.24 3.30
CA GLY A 58 -4.77 5.94 2.08
C GLY A 58 -4.65 5.08 0.82
N TRP A 59 -5.19 5.60 -0.27
CA TRP A 59 -5.06 5.03 -1.61
C TRP A 59 -4.66 6.09 -2.62
N HIS A 60 -3.90 5.71 -3.64
CA HIS A 60 -3.47 6.61 -4.69
C HIS A 60 -4.48 6.62 -5.84
N ASP A 61 -5.09 7.78 -6.08
CA ASP A 61 -5.94 8.03 -7.24
C ASP A 61 -5.07 8.42 -8.43
N THR A 62 -4.89 7.50 -9.38
CA THR A 62 -4.06 7.72 -10.56
C THR A 62 -4.69 8.70 -11.56
N GLU A 63 -6.01 8.92 -11.51
CA GLU A 63 -6.69 9.84 -12.43
C GLU A 63 -6.36 11.30 -12.11
N VAL A 64 -6.38 11.65 -10.82
CA VAL A 64 -6.04 12.99 -10.33
C VAL A 64 -4.63 13.10 -9.76
N ASN A 65 -3.87 12.00 -9.77
CA ASN A 65 -2.51 11.89 -9.24
C ASN A 65 -2.38 12.27 -7.75
N MET A 66 -3.42 12.02 -6.94
CA MET A 66 -3.45 12.43 -5.52
C MET A 66 -3.72 11.24 -4.59
N TRP A 67 -3.19 11.32 -3.38
CA TRP A 67 -3.53 10.40 -2.30
C TRP A 67 -4.84 10.79 -1.64
N LYS A 68 -5.69 9.81 -1.38
CA LYS A 68 -6.96 9.98 -0.66
C LYS A 68 -7.00 9.10 0.57
N VAL A 69 -7.61 9.61 1.63
CA VAL A 69 -7.78 8.87 2.89
C VAL A 69 -8.77 7.73 2.69
N LEU A 70 -8.46 6.56 3.24
CA LEU A 70 -9.36 5.42 3.28
C LEU A 70 -10.31 5.56 4.47
N GLU A 71 -11.60 5.66 4.20
CA GLU A 71 -12.62 5.66 5.26
C GLU A 71 -12.73 4.31 5.95
N GLY A 72 -13.03 4.32 7.25
CA GLY A 72 -13.26 3.10 8.02
C GLY A 72 -12.06 2.56 8.80
N GLY A 73 -10.93 3.29 8.80
CA GLY A 73 -9.82 3.20 9.75
C GLY A 73 -9.30 1.80 10.09
N LEU A 74 -8.03 1.52 9.75
CA LEU A 74 -7.37 0.36 10.33
C LEU A 74 -7.29 0.50 11.86
N PRO A 75 -7.39 -0.60 12.63
CA PRO A 75 -7.11 -0.53 14.06
C PRO A 75 -5.77 0.16 14.27
N ASN A 76 -5.63 0.92 15.36
CA ASN A 76 -4.42 1.69 15.66
C ASN A 76 -3.26 0.70 15.95
N LEU A 77 -2.69 0.17 14.87
CA LEU A 77 -1.60 -0.78 14.87
C LEU A 77 -0.34 0.08 14.96
N PHE A 78 0.14 0.28 16.18
CA PHE A 78 1.34 1.07 16.52
C PHE A 78 2.66 0.49 15.98
N VAL A 79 2.60 -0.39 14.98
CA VAL A 79 3.73 -1.14 14.45
C VAL A 79 3.63 -1.17 12.93
N SER A 80 4.78 -1.13 12.27
CA SER A 80 4.92 -1.33 10.83
C SER A 80 4.12 -2.57 10.40
N VAL A 81 3.00 -2.33 9.72
CA VAL A 81 2.11 -3.37 9.23
C VAL A 81 2.44 -3.67 7.78
N ARG A 82 2.50 -4.96 7.43
CA ARG A 82 2.52 -5.35 6.01
C ARG A 82 1.10 -5.49 5.51
N PHE A 83 0.90 -5.23 4.23
CA PHE A 83 -0.35 -5.51 3.54
C PHE A 83 -0.15 -6.58 2.48
N ALA A 84 -1.17 -7.37 2.23
CA ALA A 84 -1.18 -8.33 1.13
C ALA A 84 -2.55 -8.38 0.44
N ASP A 85 -2.52 -8.62 -0.88
CA ASP A 85 -3.70 -8.99 -1.65
C ASP A 85 -4.04 -10.46 -1.37
N TYR A 86 -5.27 -10.69 -0.92
CA TYR A 86 -5.87 -12.02 -0.74
C TYR A 86 -7.15 -12.12 -1.56
N GLY A 87 -6.99 -12.25 -2.88
CA GLY A 87 -8.11 -12.45 -3.81
C GLY A 87 -9.04 -11.23 -3.87
N GLY A 88 -8.48 -10.03 -4.00
CA GLY A 88 -9.22 -8.76 -4.03
C GLY A 88 -9.56 -8.21 -2.64
N LYS A 89 -9.13 -8.88 -1.57
CA LYS A 89 -9.25 -8.41 -0.18
C LYS A 89 -7.90 -7.95 0.35
N MET A 90 -7.94 -6.98 1.24
CA MET A 90 -6.74 -6.54 1.95
C MET A 90 -6.55 -7.37 3.21
N VAL A 91 -5.38 -7.96 3.38
CA VAL A 91 -4.98 -8.65 4.60
C VAL A 91 -3.88 -7.88 5.30
N VAL A 92 -4.04 -7.72 6.62
CA VAL A 92 -3.08 -7.08 7.50
C VAL A 92 -2.59 -8.12 8.49
N PRO A 93 -1.45 -8.80 8.23
CA PRO A 93 -0.81 -9.65 9.22
C PRO A 93 -0.01 -8.81 10.23
N TRP A 94 -0.01 -9.25 11.49
CA TRP A 94 0.90 -8.75 12.51
C TRP A 94 1.31 -9.91 13.44
N ASP A 95 2.51 -9.82 14.00
CA ASP A 95 2.89 -10.65 15.13
C ASP A 95 2.67 -9.86 16.44
N GLN A 96 2.53 -10.58 17.55
CA GLN A 96 2.61 -10.00 18.89
C GLN A 96 3.95 -10.35 19.51
N ASN A 97 5.07 -9.91 18.92
CA ASN A 97 6.36 -10.02 19.60
C ASN A 97 6.51 -8.93 20.66
N LYS A 98 5.82 -9.10 21.80
CA LYS A 98 6.03 -8.22 22.96
C LYS A 98 7.05 -8.74 23.97
N PHE A 99 7.47 -10.00 23.91
CA PHE A 99 8.42 -10.53 24.89
C PHE A 99 9.38 -11.51 24.24
N TYR A 100 10.67 -11.17 24.30
CA TYR A 100 11.79 -12.10 24.21
C TYR A 100 11.44 -13.33 25.07
N HIS A 101 11.57 -14.55 24.52
CA HIS A 101 11.31 -15.86 25.16
C HIS A 101 9.99 -16.60 24.87
N VAL A 102 9.39 -16.49 23.67
CA VAL A 102 8.29 -17.40 23.28
C VAL A 102 8.76 -18.37 22.18
N GLU A 103 8.76 -19.69 22.48
CA GLU A 103 9.09 -20.77 21.53
C GLU A 103 8.07 -20.91 20.38
N LYS A 104 6.95 -20.19 20.44
CA LYS A 104 5.88 -20.21 19.44
C LYS A 104 5.54 -18.79 18.98
N MET A 105 5.80 -18.51 17.71
CA MET A 105 5.36 -17.29 17.04
C MET A 105 3.89 -17.42 16.66
N MET A 106 3.03 -16.54 17.18
CA MET A 106 1.65 -16.40 16.72
C MET A 106 1.54 -15.23 15.75
N ILE A 107 1.03 -15.51 14.55
CA ILE A 107 0.71 -14.51 13.53
C ILE A 107 -0.79 -14.31 13.56
N TRP A 108 -1.22 -13.08 13.80
CA TRP A 108 -2.62 -12.66 13.69
C TRP A 108 -2.83 -12.02 12.32
N CYS A 109 -4.07 -12.04 11.83
CA CYS A 109 -4.43 -11.32 10.62
C CYS A 109 -5.86 -10.77 10.68
N ALA A 110 -6.05 -9.61 10.06
CA ALA A 110 -7.34 -9.01 9.81
C ALA A 110 -7.55 -8.96 8.29
N VAL A 111 -8.75 -9.32 7.85
CA VAL A 111 -9.13 -9.32 6.43
C VAL A 111 -10.20 -8.26 6.22
N PHE A 112 -9.94 -7.33 5.31
CA PHE A 112 -10.83 -6.23 4.97
C PHE A 112 -11.35 -6.41 3.55
N VAL A 113 -12.67 -6.28 3.41
CA VAL A 113 -13.30 -6.13 2.11
C VAL A 113 -13.30 -4.63 1.78
N LEU A 114 -12.50 -4.24 0.81
CA LEU A 114 -12.46 -2.87 0.34
C LEU A 114 -13.61 -2.64 -0.64
N LYS A 115 -14.39 -1.58 -0.42
CA LYS A 115 -15.22 -1.05 -1.49
C LYS A 115 -14.29 -0.34 -2.45
N ARG A 116 -14.41 -0.65 -3.74
CA ARG A 116 -13.61 -0.01 -4.77
C ARG A 116 -13.75 1.52 -4.64
N PRO A 117 -12.64 2.25 -4.46
CA PRO A 117 -12.71 3.70 -4.39
C PRO A 117 -13.24 4.24 -5.72
N LYS A 118 -14.22 5.14 -5.67
CA LYS A 118 -14.68 5.85 -6.86
C LYS A 118 -13.70 6.98 -7.13
N SER A 119 -13.09 7.00 -8.30
CA SER A 119 -12.49 8.22 -8.83
C SER A 119 -13.59 9.26 -9.05
N GLY A 120 -13.24 10.54 -8.89
CA GLY A 120 -14.20 11.60 -8.62
C GLY A 120 -15.31 11.74 -9.67
N GLN A 121 -16.56 11.71 -9.21
CA GLN A 121 -17.57 12.61 -9.77
C GLN A 121 -17.35 13.95 -9.10
N VAL A 122 -16.97 14.96 -9.90
CA VAL A 122 -17.11 16.36 -9.49
C VAL A 122 -18.62 16.60 -9.36
N GLY A 123 -19.08 16.95 -8.15
CA GLY A 123 -20.44 17.43 -7.97
C GLY A 123 -20.62 18.71 -8.77
N GLU A 124 -21.68 18.75 -9.58
CA GLU A 124 -22.20 19.97 -10.22
C GLU A 124 -22.64 21.02 -9.19
#